data_AF-A0A8D5GDB7-F1
#
_entry.id   AF-A0A8D5GDB7-F1
#
_cell.length_a   1.000
_cell.length_b   1.000
_cell.length_c   1.000
_cell.angle_alpha   90.00
_cell.angle_beta   90.00
_cell.angle_gamma   90.00
#
_symmetry.space_group_name_H-M   'P 1'
#
loop_
_entity.id
_entity.type
_entity.pdbx_description
1 polymer ?
#
loop_
_entity_poly.entity_id
_entity_poly.type
_entity_poly.pdbx_seq_one_letter_code
_entity_poly.pdbx_strand_id
1 'polypeptide(L)' 'MQTQSEQNSPASLILIVREVRTEGFCVVYCNSLVRDVLSEDELVRRIYQLASSVGLKVSFNAEKTLCIFEQY' A
#
# COMPACT_ATOMS: atom_id res chain seq x y z
N MET A 1 -20.42 0.28 12.90
CA MET A 1 -19.25 1.13 13.17
C MET A 1 -18.06 0.20 13.34
N GLN A 2 -17.18 0.08 12.35
CA GLN A 2 -15.92 -0.67 12.48
C GLN A 2 -14.78 0.34 12.50
N THR A 3 -14.26 0.58 13.69
CA THR A 3 -12.97 1.20 13.93
C THR A 3 -11.89 0.15 13.70
N GLN A 4 -10.90 0.42 12.85
CA GLN A 4 -9.65 -0.33 12.94
C GLN A 4 -8.45 0.57 12.70
N SER A 5 -7.78 0.78 13.83
CA SER A 5 -6.61 1.59 14.09
C SER A 5 -5.33 0.95 13.54
N GLU A 6 -4.31 1.79 13.39
CA GLU A 6 -2.89 1.43 13.49
C GLU A 6 -2.38 0.29 12.61
N GLN A 7 -2.11 0.64 11.36
CA GLN A 7 -1.32 -0.18 10.46
C GLN A 7 0.01 0.54 10.14
N ASN A 8 0.91 0.55 11.11
CA ASN A 8 2.31 0.92 10.89
C ASN A 8 3.24 -0.30 11.07
N SER A 9 2.75 -1.48 10.68
CA SER A 9 3.37 -2.77 11.01
C SER A 9 3.62 -3.60 9.75
N PRO A 10 4.66 -4.45 9.71
CA PRO A 10 4.84 -5.47 8.67
C PRO A 10 3.61 -6.37 8.46
N ALA A 11 2.70 -6.41 9.44
CA ALA A 11 1.37 -7.02 9.32
C ALA A 11 0.53 -6.45 8.16
N SER A 12 0.64 -5.16 7.84
CA SER A 12 -0.10 -4.51 6.75
C SER A 12 0.32 -5.00 5.37
N LEU A 13 1.63 -5.15 5.17
CA LEU A 13 2.18 -5.70 3.92
C LEU A 13 1.82 -7.17 3.73
N ILE A 14 1.87 -7.97 4.80
CA ILE A 14 1.46 -9.38 4.74
C ILE A 14 -0.01 -9.50 4.33
N LEU A 15 -0.88 -8.64 4.87
CA LEU A 15 -2.30 -8.61 4.49
C LEU A 15 -2.48 -8.22 3.02
N ILE A 16 -1.78 -7.20 2.53
CA ILE A 16 -1.81 -6.79 1.12
C ILE A 16 -1.37 -7.94 0.22
N VAL A 17 -0.24 -8.59 0.53
CA VAL A 17 0.25 -9.74 -0.26
C VAL A 17 -0.75 -10.88 -0.26
N ARG A 18 -1.38 -11.18 0.88
CA ARG A 18 -2.39 -12.23 0.98
C ARG A 18 -3.63 -11.91 0.16
N GLU A 19 -4.11 -10.67 0.22
CA GLU A 19 -5.26 -10.22 -0.55
C GLU A 19 -4.97 -10.30 -2.05
N VAL A 20 -3.82 -9.77 -2.50
CA VAL A 20 -3.40 -9.84 -3.91
C VAL A 20 -3.23 -11.29 -4.40
N ARG A 21 -2.83 -12.22 -3.54
CA ARG A 21 -2.78 -13.65 -3.88
C ARG A 21 -4.16 -14.31 -3.98
N THR A 22 -5.14 -13.79 -3.26
CA THR A 22 -6.49 -14.36 -3.18
C THR A 22 -7.39 -13.77 -4.27
N GLU A 23 -7.38 -12.45 -4.42
CA GLU A 23 -8.29 -11.67 -5.27
C GLU A 23 -7.61 -11.12 -6.53
N GLY A 24 -6.28 -11.21 -6.64
CA GLY A 24 -5.50 -10.68 -7.76
C GLY A 24 -5.07 -9.21 -7.60
N PHE A 25 -5.75 -8.44 -6.73
CA PHE A 25 -5.40 -7.06 -6.43
C PHE A 25 -5.77 -6.66 -4.99
N CYS A 26 -5.26 -5.53 -4.51
CA CYS A 26 -5.62 -4.95 -3.23
C CYS A 26 -5.57 -3.41 -3.30
N VAL A 27 -6.59 -2.74 -2.79
CA VAL A 27 -6.66 -1.27 -2.77
C VAL A 27 -6.60 -0.77 -1.34
N VAL A 28 -5.67 0.15 -1.07
CA VAL A 28 -5.47 0.75 0.26
C VAL A 28 -5.19 2.24 0.15
N TYR A 29 -5.42 2.98 1.24
CA TYR A 29 -5.01 4.37 1.32
C TYR A 29 -3.49 4.46 1.43
N CYS A 30 -2.86 5.25 0.55
CA CYS A 30 -1.41 5.40 0.50
C CYS A 30 -0.85 5.94 1.83
N ASN A 31 -1.52 6.92 2.43
CA ASN A 31 -1.14 7.52 3.72
C ASN A 31 -1.27 6.54 4.90
N SER A 32 -2.00 5.44 4.74
CA SER A 32 -2.09 4.40 5.77
C SER A 32 -0.89 3.46 5.77
N LEU A 33 -0.10 3.42 4.68
CA LEU A 33 1.06 2.53 4.56
C LEU A 33 2.36 3.16 5.06
N VAL A 34 2.48 4.47 4.94
CA VAL A 34 3.69 5.20 5.28
C VAL A 34 3.28 6.43 6.06
N ARG A 35 3.67 6.50 7.33
CA ARG A 35 3.50 7.69 8.16
C ARG A 35 4.67 8.65 7.99
N ASP A 36 4.43 9.90 8.38
CA ASP A 36 5.46 10.93 8.56
C ASP A 36 6.24 11.25 7.28
N VAL A 37 5.52 11.37 6.16
CA VAL A 37 6.11 11.72 4.87
C VAL A 37 5.86 13.20 4.58
N LEU A 38 6.93 13.92 4.24
CA LEU A 38 6.87 15.38 4.07
C LEU A 38 6.44 15.81 2.66
N SER A 39 6.48 14.90 1.68
CA SER A 39 6.07 15.17 0.30
C SER A 39 5.40 13.96 -0.36
N GLU A 40 4.54 14.24 -1.33
CA GLU A 40 3.85 13.22 -2.13
C GLU A 40 4.84 12.34 -2.91
N ASP A 41 5.92 12.91 -3.44
CA ASP A 41 6.95 12.15 -4.16
C ASP A 41 7.69 11.15 -3.27
N GLU A 42 7.98 11.54 -2.02
CA GLU A 42 8.58 10.63 -1.04
C GLU A 42 7.60 9.49 -0.68
N LEU A 43 6.29 9.79 -0.60
CA LEU A 43 5.26 8.80 -0.30
C LEU A 43 5.20 7.76 -1.41
N VAL A 44 5.07 8.22 -2.65
CA VAL A 44 5.05 7.37 -3.84
C VAL A 44 6.30 6.51 -3.92
N ARG A 45 7.48 7.10 -3.70
CA ARG A 45 8.75 6.38 -3.74
C ARG A 45 8.84 5.29 -2.68
N ARG A 46 8.45 5.57 -1.43
CA ARG A 46 8.43 4.56 -0.36
C ARG A 46 7.45 3.43 -0.67
N ILE A 47 6.27 3.76 -1.18
CA ILE A 47 5.26 2.75 -1.54
C ILE A 47 5.75 1.85 -2.67
N TYR A 48 6.42 2.42 -3.70
CA TYR A 48 7.07 1.62 -4.72
C TYR A 48 8.12 0.66 -4.14
N GLN A 49 8.95 1.14 -3.20
CA GLN A 49 9.94 0.29 -2.54
C GLN A 49 9.28 -0.85 -1.75
N LEU A 50 8.19 -0.56 -1.04
CA LEU A 50 7.42 -1.57 -0.31
C LEU A 50 6.85 -2.62 -1.27
N ALA A 51 6.17 -2.22 -2.34
CA ALA A 51 5.62 -3.12 -3.35
C ALA A 51 6.71 -4.01 -3.96
N SER A 52 7.83 -3.40 -4.36
CA SER A 52 8.97 -4.11 -4.94
C SER A 52 9.59 -5.13 -3.98
N SER A 53 9.68 -4.81 -2.68
CA SER A 53 10.25 -5.71 -1.67
C SER A 53 9.48 -7.03 -1.49
N VAL A 54 8.19 -7.05 -1.86
CA VAL A 54 7.32 -8.22 -1.79
C VAL A 54 6.94 -8.78 -3.16
N GLY A 55 7.57 -8.28 -4.23
CA GLY A 55 7.31 -8.75 -5.59
C GLY A 55 5.89 -8.42 -6.08
N LEU A 56 5.39 -7.23 -5.76
CA LEU A 56 4.12 -6.71 -6.26
C LEU A 56 4.35 -5.46 -7.11
N LYS A 57 3.45 -5.24 -8.07
CA LYS A 57 3.31 -3.97 -8.78
C LYS A 57 2.39 -3.05 -7.98
N VAL A 58 2.64 -1.75 -8.04
CA VAL A 58 1.74 -0.74 -7.46
C VAL A 58 1.41 0.34 -8.48
N SER A 59 0.13 0.72 -8.53
CA SER A 59 -0.40 1.82 -9.30
C SER A 59 -1.13 2.80 -8.37
N PHE A 60 -1.29 4.04 -8.81
CA PHE A 60 -1.91 5.11 -8.00
C PHE A 60 -3.12 5.69 -8.75
N ASN A 61 -4.13 6.13 -8.01
CA ASN A 61 -5.19 6.94 -8.61
C ASN A 61 -4.67 8.34 -9.00
N ALA A 62 -5.47 9.11 -9.74
CA ALA A 62 -5.08 10.45 -10.22
C ALA A 62 -4.66 11.40 -9.10
N GLU A 63 -5.29 11.26 -7.93
CA GLU A 63 -5.01 12.07 -6.73
C GLU A 63 -3.93 11.46 -5.82
N LYS A 64 -3.38 10.29 -6.17
CA LYS A 64 -2.37 9.53 -5.40
C LYS A 64 -2.74 9.25 -3.93
N THR A 65 -4.03 9.30 -3.63
CA THR A 65 -4.60 8.96 -2.31
C THR A 65 -4.76 7.45 -2.13
N LEU A 66 -5.01 6.73 -3.22
CA LEU A 66 -5.23 5.29 -3.25
C LEU A 66 -4.08 4.58 -3.98
N CYS A 67 -3.66 3.49 -3.37
CA CYS A 67 -2.60 2.62 -3.82
C CYS A 67 -3.20 1.27 -4.19
N ILE A 68 -3.00 0.85 -5.43
CA ILE A 68 -3.53 -0.38 -6.00
C ILE A 68 -2.35 -1.33 -6.19
N PHE A 69 -2.33 -2.42 -5.42
CA PHE A 69 -1.33 -3.46 -5.50
C PHE A 69 -1.83 -4.61 -6.35
N GLU A 70 -0.97 -5.14 -7.21
CA GLU A 70 -1.28 -6.23 -8.15
C GLU A 70 -0.08 -7.17 -8.27
N GLN A 71 -0.31 -8.38 -8.76
CA GLN A 71 0.80 -9.25 -9.16
C GLN A 71 1.56 -8.63 -10.35
N TYR A 72 2.86 -8.93 -10.43
CA TYR A 72 3.68 -8.57 -11.59
C TYR A 72 3.20 -9.25 -12.87
#